data_AF-W1INS7-F1
#
_entry.id   AF-W1INS7-F1
#
_cell.length_a   1.000
_cell.length_b   1.000
_cell.length_c   1.000
_cell.angle_alpha   90.00
_cell.angle_beta   90.00
_cell.angle_gamma   90.00
#
_symmetry.space_group_name_H-M   'P 1'
#
loop_
_entity.id
_entity.type
_entity.pdbx_description
1 polymer ?
#
loop_
_entity_poly.entity_id
_entity_poly.type
_entity_poly.pdbx_seq_one_letter_code
_entity_poly.pdbx_strand_id
1 'polypeptide(L)'
;MRADLVGDVVSSWLKLGENQPTVCFCVNVSHANFITVEFNRAGVNAEVMTANTPHDERDLIIHRFEQGATKIIVNVGVLVAGFDSDVRCIIYARPTKSEIRWLQSIGRGLRTARGKDRCIILDHSGSVHRLGYPDDIEYDELPCKNDGMKTSSGHREQEKREKLPKECPACHYMKPAGVYVCPKCDFKPLAGEDIEVDTSRTIEKLSKKARVYTQAEKQSFYSQLKYYQNQRASQGKILSDGWVGNTFKDKFGVYPRGFHDIPQELTPEVNNFIKHKQIAWAKSRKKTEQAQPFSNEQQEMRFEIARNKVREIREQLGTPSHQGETR
;
A
#
# COMPACT_ATOMS: atom_id res chain seq x y z
N MET A 1 -28.83 -7.27 1.62
CA MET A 1 -27.49 -7.66 1.13
C MET A 1 -26.61 -7.88 2.35
N ARG A 2 -26.10 -9.10 2.53
CA ARG A 2 -25.37 -9.56 3.71
C ARG A 2 -24.05 -8.79 3.89
N ALA A 3 -23.81 -8.31 5.10
CA ALA A 3 -22.54 -7.75 5.53
C ALA A 3 -21.58 -8.89 5.93
N ASP A 4 -21.20 -9.75 4.99
CA ASP A 4 -20.35 -10.92 5.25
C ASP A 4 -18.84 -10.58 5.40
N LEU A 5 -18.49 -9.30 5.60
CA LEU A 5 -17.11 -8.85 5.80
C LEU A 5 -16.99 -7.84 6.95
N VAL A 6 -17.76 -8.02 8.02
CA VAL A 6 -17.24 -7.63 9.34
C VAL A 6 -16.42 -8.83 9.77
N GLY A 7 -15.13 -8.82 9.41
CA GLY A 7 -14.18 -9.84 9.86
C GLY A 7 -14.31 -10.06 11.36
N ASP A 8 -13.89 -11.24 11.82
CA ASP A 8 -14.16 -11.78 13.15
C ASP A 8 -13.56 -10.96 14.31
N VAL A 9 -14.04 -9.72 14.50
CA VAL A 9 -13.60 -8.74 15.50
C VAL A 9 -13.89 -9.26 16.88
N VAL A 10 -15.10 -9.81 17.06
CA VAL A 10 -15.55 -10.31 18.36
C VAL A 10 -14.76 -11.54 18.75
N SER A 11 -14.62 -12.58 17.91
CA SER A 11 -13.82 -13.74 18.34
C SER A 11 -12.33 -13.43 18.43
N SER A 12 -11.79 -12.52 17.60
CA SER A 12 -10.40 -12.10 17.73
C SER A 12 -10.16 -11.42 19.07
N TRP A 13 -11.07 -10.54 19.51
CA TRP A 13 -10.99 -9.93 20.83
C TRP A 13 -11.20 -10.95 21.96
N LEU A 14 -12.13 -11.90 21.83
CA LEU A 14 -12.31 -12.95 22.84
C LEU A 14 -11.06 -13.83 23.00
N LYS A 15 -10.34 -14.10 21.90
CA LYS A 15 -9.11 -14.91 21.90
C LYS A 15 -7.88 -14.15 22.36
N LEU A 16 -7.76 -12.87 21.99
CA LEU A 16 -6.50 -12.11 22.09
C LEU A 16 -6.59 -10.84 22.94
N GLY A 17 -7.79 -10.33 23.21
CA GLY A 17 -8.01 -9.06 23.90
C GLY A 17 -7.94 -9.15 25.43
N GLU A 18 -7.79 -10.34 25.99
CA GLU A 18 -7.54 -10.60 27.43
C GLU A 18 -8.57 -9.98 28.38
N ASN A 19 -9.81 -9.76 27.92
CA ASN A 19 -10.89 -9.09 28.68
C ASN A 19 -10.49 -7.70 29.25
N GLN A 20 -9.60 -7.02 28.54
CA GLN A 20 -9.06 -5.72 28.93
C GLN A 20 -10.03 -4.57 28.59
N PRO A 21 -9.98 -3.43 29.32
CA PRO A 21 -10.69 -2.21 28.93
C PRO A 21 -10.32 -1.80 27.50
N THR A 22 -11.33 -1.74 26.63
CA THR A 22 -11.10 -1.68 25.17
C THR A 22 -11.80 -0.50 24.50
N VAL A 23 -11.12 0.10 23.53
CA VAL A 23 -11.74 1.05 22.59
C VAL A 23 -11.74 0.48 21.18
N CYS A 24 -12.89 0.52 20.51
CA CYS A 24 -13.05 0.04 19.13
C CYS A 24 -13.33 1.20 18.17
N PHE A 25 -12.48 1.39 17.16
CA PHE A 25 -12.63 2.43 16.13
C PHE A 25 -13.31 1.87 14.87
N CYS A 26 -14.47 2.43 14.52
CA CYS A 26 -15.29 1.99 13.40
C CYS A 26 -15.33 2.99 12.23
N VAL A 27 -15.74 2.51 11.05
CA VAL A 27 -15.84 3.35 9.83
C VAL A 27 -17.04 4.30 9.83
N ASN A 28 -18.19 3.86 10.34
CA ASN A 28 -19.45 4.61 10.37
C ASN A 28 -20.36 4.11 11.51
N VAL A 29 -21.44 4.83 11.77
CA VAL A 29 -22.37 4.55 12.89
C VAL A 29 -23.05 3.18 12.73
N SER A 30 -23.44 2.80 11.52
CA SER A 30 -24.06 1.50 11.25
C SER A 30 -23.12 0.34 11.62
N HIS A 31 -21.85 0.44 11.24
CA HIS A 31 -20.81 -0.53 11.60
C HIS A 31 -20.56 -0.60 13.11
N ALA A 32 -20.52 0.56 13.77
CA ALA A 32 -20.35 0.63 15.22
C ALA A 32 -21.52 -0.02 15.97
N ASN A 33 -22.76 0.25 15.55
CA ASN A 33 -23.94 -0.38 16.12
C ASN A 33 -23.93 -1.90 15.92
N PHE A 34 -23.56 -2.36 14.73
CA PHE A 34 -23.43 -3.79 14.45
C PHE A 34 -22.41 -4.46 15.38
N ILE A 35 -21.19 -3.92 15.48
CA ILE A 35 -20.15 -4.47 16.36
C ILE A 35 -20.59 -4.46 17.83
N THR A 36 -21.26 -3.40 18.27
CA THR A 36 -21.79 -3.27 19.63
C THR A 36 -22.80 -4.37 19.95
N VAL A 37 -23.74 -4.63 19.03
CA VAL A 37 -24.72 -5.71 19.17
C VAL A 37 -24.04 -7.08 19.24
N GLU A 38 -23.03 -7.33 18.40
CA GLU A 38 -22.31 -8.62 18.39
C GLU A 38 -21.52 -8.85 19.68
N PHE A 39 -20.87 -7.83 20.26
CA PHE A 39 -20.21 -7.95 21.56
C PHE A 39 -21.21 -8.23 22.68
N ASN A 40 -22.34 -7.50 22.71
CA ASN A 40 -23.37 -7.71 23.72
C ASN A 40 -24.00 -9.11 23.61
N ARG A 41 -24.19 -9.63 22.39
CA ARG A 41 -24.63 -11.02 22.15
C ARG A 41 -23.61 -12.05 22.65
N ALA A 42 -22.33 -11.73 22.58
CA ALA A 42 -21.25 -12.54 23.13
C ALA A 42 -21.08 -12.39 24.65
N GLY A 43 -21.96 -11.63 25.34
CA GLY A 43 -21.92 -11.42 26.79
C GLY A 43 -20.88 -10.39 27.25
N VAL A 44 -20.34 -9.58 26.34
CA VAL A 44 -19.37 -8.52 26.64
C VAL A 44 -20.09 -7.18 26.55
N ASN A 45 -20.17 -6.46 27.68
CA ASN A 45 -20.87 -5.18 27.70
C ASN A 45 -20.13 -4.13 26.85
N ALA A 46 -20.76 -3.72 25.76
CA ALA A 46 -20.24 -2.73 24.82
C ALA A 46 -21.25 -1.60 24.62
N GLU A 47 -20.75 -0.36 24.59
CA GLU A 47 -21.55 0.83 24.35
C GLU A 47 -21.00 1.61 23.15
N VAL A 48 -21.91 2.23 22.38
CA VAL A 48 -21.55 3.02 21.21
C VAL A 48 -21.49 4.50 21.54
N MET A 49 -20.46 5.19 21.06
CA MET A 49 -20.31 6.64 21.19
C MET A 49 -20.02 7.27 19.84
N THR A 50 -20.80 8.27 19.47
CA THR A 50 -20.70 8.97 18.19
C THR A 50 -20.60 10.49 18.39
N ALA A 51 -20.48 11.25 17.30
CA ALA A 51 -20.51 12.71 17.36
C ALA A 51 -21.88 13.25 17.82
N ASN A 52 -22.95 12.47 17.62
CA ASN A 52 -24.31 12.88 17.97
C ASN A 52 -24.72 12.45 19.39
N THR A 53 -23.87 11.70 20.10
CA THR A 53 -24.13 11.30 21.49
C THR A 53 -24.09 12.56 22.39
N PRO A 54 -25.19 12.87 23.11
CA PRO A 54 -25.26 13.96 24.08
C PRO A 54 -24.13 13.95 25.11
N HIS A 55 -23.81 15.10 25.67
CA HIS A 55 -22.68 15.26 26.59
C HIS A 55 -22.87 14.48 27.89
N ASP A 56 -24.06 14.57 28.49
CA ASP A 56 -24.45 13.83 29.69
C ASP A 56 -24.39 12.31 29.47
N GLU A 57 -24.87 11.83 28.33
CA GLU A 57 -24.77 10.42 27.98
C GLU A 57 -23.32 9.97 27.77
N ARG A 58 -22.49 10.81 27.14
CA ARG A 58 -21.05 10.56 26.96
C ARG A 58 -20.35 10.41 28.29
N ASP A 59 -20.58 11.31 29.24
CA ASP A 59 -19.96 11.28 30.56
C ASP A 59 -20.37 10.01 31.33
N LEU A 60 -21.65 9.63 31.22
CA LEU A 60 -22.16 8.39 31.83
C LEU A 60 -21.50 7.13 31.25
N ILE A 61 -21.30 7.06 29.93
CA ILE A 61 -20.60 5.93 29.28
C ILE A 61 -19.15 5.85 29.75
N ILE A 62 -18.46 7.00 29.81
CA ILE A 62 -17.07 7.07 30.28
C ILE A 62 -16.98 6.62 31.74
N HIS A 63 -17.88 7.09 32.59
CA HIS A 63 -17.92 6.69 33.99
C HIS A 63 -18.15 5.18 34.16
N ARG A 64 -19.09 4.59 33.40
CA ARG A 64 -19.32 3.14 33.38
C ARG A 64 -18.09 2.37 32.90
N PHE A 65 -17.36 2.91 31.93
CA PHE A 65 -16.13 2.31 31.42
C PHE A 65 -15.01 2.29 32.47
N GLU A 66 -14.82 3.41 33.18
CA GLU A 66 -13.82 3.53 34.25
C GLU A 66 -14.11 2.62 35.45
N GLN A 67 -15.40 2.40 35.75
CA GLN A 67 -15.84 1.44 36.77
C GLN A 67 -15.81 -0.02 36.28
N GLY A 68 -15.53 -0.25 35.00
CA GLY A 68 -15.51 -1.58 34.38
C GLY A 68 -16.89 -2.18 34.11
N ALA A 69 -17.98 -1.43 34.35
CA ALA A 69 -19.33 -1.83 33.97
C ALA A 69 -19.48 -1.95 32.45
N THR A 70 -18.83 -1.05 31.70
CA THR A 70 -18.72 -1.11 30.25
C THR A 70 -17.33 -1.54 29.87
N LYS A 71 -17.21 -2.66 29.15
CA LYS A 71 -15.92 -3.25 28.79
C LYS A 71 -15.33 -2.63 27.53
N ILE A 72 -16.20 -2.29 26.57
CA ILE A 72 -15.80 -1.81 25.25
C ILE A 72 -16.57 -0.55 24.89
N ILE A 73 -15.85 0.54 24.57
CA ILE A 73 -16.44 1.72 23.93
C ILE A 73 -16.19 1.62 22.42
N VAL A 74 -17.27 1.46 21.66
CA VAL A 74 -17.25 1.45 20.19
C VAL A 74 -17.50 2.86 19.69
N ASN A 75 -16.57 3.42 18.91
CA ASN A 75 -16.63 4.82 18.51
C ASN A 75 -16.51 5.05 17.00
N VAL A 76 -17.07 6.19 16.56
CA VAL A 76 -16.97 6.68 15.19
C VAL A 76 -16.55 8.14 15.21
N GLY A 77 -15.30 8.41 14.87
CA GLY A 77 -14.79 9.78 14.68
C GLY A 77 -14.80 10.64 15.96
N VAL A 78 -14.98 10.04 17.14
CA VAL A 78 -14.94 10.69 18.45
C VAL A 78 -13.84 10.07 19.32
N LEU A 79 -13.72 10.50 20.58
CA LEU A 79 -12.63 10.11 21.51
C LEU A 79 -11.24 10.61 21.09
N VAL A 80 -11.18 11.61 20.20
CA VAL A 80 -9.92 12.28 19.82
C VAL A 80 -9.52 13.34 20.85
N ALA A 81 -10.47 14.02 21.48
CA ALA A 81 -10.21 15.00 22.54
C ALA A 81 -11.10 14.71 23.76
N GLY A 82 -10.57 14.88 24.98
CA GLY A 82 -11.33 14.76 26.24
C GLY A 82 -11.58 13.34 26.78
N PHE A 83 -11.03 12.30 26.16
CA PHE A 83 -11.10 10.92 26.68
C PHE A 83 -9.75 10.48 27.25
N ASP A 84 -9.71 10.29 28.57
CA ASP A 84 -8.50 9.99 29.34
C ASP A 84 -8.68 8.84 30.35
N SER A 85 -9.33 7.76 29.91
CA SER A 85 -9.50 6.54 30.74
C SER A 85 -8.40 5.51 30.46
N ASP A 86 -8.18 4.57 31.40
CA ASP A 86 -7.20 3.47 31.24
C ASP A 86 -7.65 2.48 30.15
N VAL A 87 -7.16 2.67 28.92
CA VAL A 87 -7.38 1.76 27.80
C VAL A 87 -6.19 0.80 27.67
N ARG A 88 -6.46 -0.50 27.67
CA ARG A 88 -5.41 -1.55 27.60
C ARG A 88 -5.50 -2.39 26.33
N CYS A 89 -6.60 -2.30 25.59
CA CYS A 89 -6.74 -2.92 24.28
C CYS A 89 -7.40 -1.95 23.27
N ILE A 90 -6.96 -1.97 22.03
CA ILE A 90 -7.54 -1.19 20.93
C ILE A 90 -7.93 -2.12 19.80
N ILE A 91 -9.18 -2.03 19.37
CA ILE A 91 -9.65 -2.64 18.14
C ILE A 91 -9.69 -1.56 17.06
N TYR A 92 -8.91 -1.73 16.01
CA TYR A 92 -8.90 -0.81 14.88
C TYR A 92 -9.57 -1.43 13.66
N ALA A 93 -10.88 -1.20 13.52
CA ALA A 93 -11.71 -1.71 12.44
C ALA A 93 -12.04 -0.61 11.42
N ARG A 94 -11.13 0.35 11.25
CA ARG A 94 -11.29 1.50 10.37
C ARG A 94 -10.08 1.67 9.45
N PRO A 95 -10.20 1.34 8.15
CA PRO A 95 -9.13 1.63 7.21
C PRO A 95 -8.78 3.12 7.16
N THR A 96 -7.50 3.44 7.33
CA THR A 96 -6.98 4.81 7.20
C THR A 96 -5.74 4.83 6.30
N LYS A 97 -5.58 5.96 5.61
CA LYS A 97 -4.34 6.35 4.90
C LYS A 97 -3.60 7.48 5.63
N SER A 98 -4.19 8.04 6.68
CA SER A 98 -3.61 9.10 7.49
C SER A 98 -2.88 8.49 8.68
N GLU A 99 -1.56 8.66 8.69
CA GLU A 99 -0.65 8.26 9.76
C GLU A 99 -0.95 8.99 11.08
N ILE A 100 -1.15 10.31 11.02
CA ILE A 100 -1.55 11.12 12.19
C ILE A 100 -2.80 10.53 12.85
N ARG A 101 -3.81 10.17 12.07
CA ARG A 101 -5.05 9.58 12.61
C ARG A 101 -4.83 8.18 13.19
N TRP A 102 -3.97 7.38 12.59
CA TRP A 102 -3.57 6.08 13.12
C TRP A 102 -2.90 6.26 14.48
N LEU A 103 -1.86 7.10 14.55
CA LEU A 103 -1.11 7.45 15.77
C LEU A 103 -2.00 8.04 16.88
N GLN A 104 -2.90 8.96 16.53
CA GLN A 104 -3.81 9.56 17.51
C GLN A 104 -4.81 8.56 18.08
N SER A 105 -5.27 7.60 17.27
CA SER A 105 -6.16 6.54 17.74
C SER A 105 -5.44 5.55 18.65
N ILE A 106 -4.30 5.03 18.23
CA ILE A 106 -3.54 4.04 19.01
C ILE A 106 -2.89 4.65 20.26
N GLY A 107 -2.49 5.91 20.19
CA GLY A 107 -1.90 6.65 21.31
C GLY A 107 -2.80 6.74 22.54
N ARG A 108 -4.13 6.56 22.39
CA ARG A 108 -5.06 6.46 23.52
C ARG A 108 -4.79 5.24 24.41
N GLY A 109 -4.28 4.16 23.82
CA GLY A 109 -3.89 2.94 24.52
C GLY A 109 -2.42 2.91 24.93
N LEU A 110 -1.58 3.85 24.47
CA LEU A 110 -0.15 3.87 24.81
C LEU A 110 0.16 4.63 26.10
N ARG A 111 -0.84 5.30 26.72
CA ARG A 111 -0.66 5.95 28.02
C ARG A 111 -0.30 4.94 29.09
N THR A 112 0.64 5.31 29.96
CA THR A 112 1.03 4.48 31.11
C THR A 112 -0.06 4.51 32.17
N ALA A 113 -0.29 3.37 32.81
CA ALA A 113 -1.23 3.22 33.92
C ALA A 113 -0.66 2.23 34.94
N ARG A 114 -1.09 2.32 36.20
CA ARG A 114 -0.61 1.41 37.25
C ARG A 114 -0.97 -0.04 36.89
N GLY A 115 0.03 -0.91 36.87
CA GLY A 115 -0.15 -2.32 36.54
C GLY A 115 -0.49 -2.58 35.06
N LYS A 116 -0.10 -1.67 34.17
CA LYS A 116 -0.18 -1.84 32.71
C LYS A 116 1.25 -2.02 32.17
N ASP A 117 1.57 -3.27 31.84
CA ASP A 117 2.84 -3.69 31.24
C ASP A 117 2.82 -3.53 29.70
N ARG A 118 1.65 -3.73 29.08
CA ARG A 118 1.47 -3.66 27.62
C ARG A 118 0.09 -3.14 27.21
N CYS A 119 -0.02 -2.73 25.95
CA CYS A 119 -1.29 -2.44 25.29
C CYS A 119 -1.46 -3.39 24.09
N ILE A 120 -2.63 -3.99 23.95
CA ILE A 120 -2.96 -4.88 22.84
C ILE A 120 -3.59 -4.05 21.71
N ILE A 121 -3.13 -4.25 20.47
CA ILE A 121 -3.70 -3.59 19.28
C ILE A 121 -4.16 -4.68 18.31
N LEU A 122 -5.47 -4.73 18.05
CA LEU A 122 -6.11 -5.64 17.11
C LEU A 122 -6.48 -4.85 15.85
N ASP A 123 -5.62 -4.90 14.83
CA ASP A 123 -5.81 -4.17 13.57
C ASP A 123 -6.55 -5.03 12.54
N HIS A 124 -7.86 -4.82 12.42
CA HIS A 124 -8.72 -5.46 11.41
C HIS A 124 -8.74 -4.71 10.08
N SER A 125 -7.99 -3.62 9.99
CA SER A 125 -8.01 -2.74 8.82
C SER A 125 -6.75 -2.85 7.96
N GLY A 126 -5.70 -3.54 8.43
CA GLY A 126 -4.39 -3.60 7.79
C GLY A 126 -3.66 -2.26 7.76
N SER A 127 -3.91 -1.40 8.75
CA SER A 127 -3.22 -0.12 8.90
C SER A 127 -1.74 -0.29 9.26
N VAL A 128 -1.37 -1.28 10.09
CA VAL A 128 0.04 -1.58 10.39
C VAL A 128 0.79 -1.98 9.12
N HIS A 129 0.17 -2.79 8.26
CA HIS A 129 0.79 -3.15 6.98
C HIS A 129 0.97 -1.94 6.05
N ARG A 130 0.10 -0.93 6.14
CA ARG A 130 0.16 0.26 5.26
C ARG A 130 1.07 1.36 5.80
N LEU A 131 1.09 1.55 7.11
CA LEU A 131 1.65 2.72 7.78
C LEU A 131 2.83 2.39 8.70
N GLY A 132 3.15 1.11 8.89
CA GLY A 132 4.19 0.68 9.83
C GLY A 132 3.69 0.57 11.26
N TYR A 133 4.62 0.29 12.18
CA TYR A 133 4.30 0.24 13.60
C TYR A 133 4.18 1.64 14.21
N PRO A 134 3.43 1.78 15.31
CA PRO A 134 3.26 3.05 16.01
C PRO A 134 4.56 3.64 16.57
N ASP A 135 5.47 2.76 16.98
CA ASP A 135 6.77 3.04 17.60
C ASP A 135 7.89 3.28 16.58
N ASP A 136 7.72 2.83 15.33
CA ASP A 136 8.69 3.02 14.26
C ASP A 136 8.55 4.40 13.56
N ILE A 137 7.52 5.18 13.89
CA ILE A 137 7.29 6.48 13.24
C ILE A 137 8.11 7.55 13.96
N GLU A 138 9.37 7.65 13.59
CA GLU A 138 10.26 8.73 14.00
C GLU A 138 10.27 9.83 12.93
N TYR A 139 10.09 11.08 13.36
CA TYR A 139 10.34 12.24 12.52
C TYR A 139 11.70 12.80 12.91
N ASP A 140 12.75 12.43 12.16
CA ASP A 140 14.11 12.97 12.35
C ASP A 140 14.16 14.48 12.14
N GLU A 141 13.24 15.00 11.33
CA GLU A 141 13.04 16.42 11.09
C GLU A 141 11.57 16.77 11.30
N LEU A 142 11.30 17.83 12.08
CA LEU A 142 9.99 18.48 12.05
C LEU A 142 9.69 18.85 10.60
N PRO A 143 8.55 18.43 10.01
CA PRO A 143 8.20 18.83 8.67
C PRO A 143 8.25 20.35 8.60
N CYS A 144 9.26 20.89 7.88
CA CYS A 144 9.40 22.32 7.67
C CYS A 144 8.03 22.87 7.26
N LYS A 145 7.56 23.91 7.99
CA LYS A 145 6.27 24.60 7.82
C LYS A 145 5.91 24.69 6.33
N ASN A 146 5.12 23.74 5.86
CA ASN A 146 4.58 23.72 4.51
C ASN A 146 3.08 23.52 4.66
N ASP A 147 2.38 24.62 4.47
CA ASP A 147 0.96 24.90 4.58
C ASP A 147 0.15 24.24 3.44
N GLY A 148 0.45 22.97 3.15
CA GLY A 148 -0.38 22.12 2.29
C GLY A 148 -0.35 22.47 0.80
N MET A 149 0.57 23.32 0.33
CA MET A 149 0.71 23.64 -1.09
C MET A 149 2.18 23.69 -1.53
N LYS A 150 2.74 22.52 -1.87
CA LYS A 150 3.62 22.28 -3.02
C LYS A 150 3.98 20.80 -3.09
N THR A 151 3.73 20.20 -4.25
CA THR A 151 4.26 18.88 -4.62
C THR A 151 5.76 19.02 -4.87
N SER A 152 6.58 18.69 -3.87
CA SER A 152 8.01 18.43 -4.06
C SER A 152 8.18 17.06 -4.72
N SER A 153 7.82 16.97 -6.00
CA SER A 153 8.36 15.96 -6.90
C SER A 153 9.87 16.20 -7.02
N GLY A 154 10.71 15.37 -6.37
CA GLY A 154 12.16 15.49 -6.63
C GLY A 154 13.13 14.67 -5.79
N HIS A 155 12.86 14.36 -4.52
CA HIS A 155 13.77 13.50 -3.73
C HIS A 155 13.37 12.03 -3.81
N ARG A 156 13.30 11.53 -5.03
CA ARG A 156 13.13 10.11 -5.31
C ARG A 156 14.46 9.42 -5.01
N GLU A 157 14.36 8.29 -4.29
CA GLU A 157 15.09 7.07 -4.65
C GLU A 157 16.46 6.81 -4.00
N GLN A 158 16.62 6.88 -2.65
CA GLN A 158 17.57 5.97 -1.97
C GLN A 158 17.57 5.85 -0.44
N GLU A 159 16.64 6.43 0.32
CA GLU A 159 16.41 5.88 1.67
C GLU A 159 15.67 4.55 1.48
N LYS A 160 16.41 3.45 1.70
CA LYS A 160 15.94 2.06 1.60
C LYS A 160 14.49 2.03 2.07
N ARG A 161 13.54 1.68 1.21
CA ARG A 161 12.15 1.43 1.64
C ARG A 161 12.23 0.57 2.87
N GLU A 162 11.94 1.16 4.01
CA GLU A 162 11.99 0.47 5.28
C GLU A 162 11.09 -0.74 5.13
N LYS A 163 11.67 -1.90 5.42
CA LYS A 163 10.96 -3.15 5.17
C LYS A 163 9.73 -3.09 6.07
N LEU A 164 8.54 -3.15 5.47
CA LEU A 164 7.33 -3.09 6.26
C LEU A 164 7.19 -4.34 7.13
N PRO A 165 6.50 -4.22 8.27
CA PRO A 165 6.17 -5.34 9.13
C PRO A 165 5.47 -6.47 8.37
N LYS A 166 5.76 -7.73 8.74
CA LYS A 166 5.15 -8.91 8.11
C LYS A 166 4.39 -9.74 9.12
N GLU A 167 3.17 -10.13 8.77
CA GLU A 167 2.33 -11.00 9.59
C GLU A 167 2.93 -12.40 9.74
N CYS A 168 2.86 -12.97 10.94
CA CYS A 168 3.24 -14.35 11.22
C CYS A 168 2.15 -15.33 10.73
N PRO A 169 2.47 -16.35 9.91
CA PRO A 169 1.49 -17.31 9.39
C PRO A 169 0.79 -18.15 10.46
N ALA A 170 1.40 -18.34 11.63
CA ALA A 170 0.91 -19.25 12.66
C ALA A 170 0.07 -18.56 13.75
N CYS A 171 0.43 -17.33 14.14
CA CYS A 171 -0.22 -16.65 15.27
C CYS A 171 -0.73 -15.24 14.95
N HIS A 172 -0.63 -14.80 13.70
CA HIS A 172 -1.05 -13.48 13.22
C HIS A 172 -0.36 -12.28 13.91
N TYR A 173 0.69 -12.53 14.69
CA TYR A 173 1.53 -11.47 15.24
C TYR A 173 2.27 -10.78 14.10
N MET A 174 2.14 -9.46 14.00
CA MET A 174 2.97 -8.66 13.11
C MET A 174 4.40 -8.74 13.62
N LYS A 175 5.33 -9.19 12.76
CA LYS A 175 6.77 -9.28 13.07
C LYS A 175 7.50 -8.03 12.56
N PRO A 176 8.45 -7.48 13.34
CA PRO A 176 9.35 -6.43 12.89
C PRO A 176 10.12 -6.82 11.64
N ALA A 177 10.55 -5.82 10.90
CA ALA A 177 11.20 -6.04 9.64
C ALA A 177 12.53 -6.79 9.79
N GLY A 178 12.73 -7.85 9.00
CA GLY A 178 13.95 -8.66 9.06
C GLY A 178 13.95 -9.76 10.13
N VAL A 179 12.93 -9.83 10.99
CA VAL A 179 12.81 -10.87 12.02
C VAL A 179 12.23 -12.17 11.41
N TYR A 180 13.06 -13.22 11.37
CA TYR A 180 12.71 -14.50 10.76
C TYR A 180 11.86 -15.38 11.70
N VAL A 181 12.29 -15.56 12.95
CA VAL A 181 11.57 -16.31 13.99
C VAL A 181 10.55 -15.40 14.66
N CYS A 182 9.29 -15.84 14.77
CA CYS A 182 8.26 -15.04 15.43
C CYS A 182 8.55 -14.90 16.93
N PRO A 183 8.62 -13.68 17.50
CA PRO A 183 8.92 -13.51 18.93
C PRO A 183 7.74 -13.87 19.85
N LYS A 184 6.53 -14.09 19.30
CA LYS A 184 5.33 -14.42 20.07
C LYS A 184 5.10 -15.92 20.20
N CYS A 185 5.30 -16.68 19.12
CA CYS A 185 4.97 -18.12 19.07
C CYS A 185 6.13 -18.99 18.62
N ASP A 186 7.33 -18.42 18.51
CA ASP A 186 8.57 -19.06 18.05
C ASP A 186 8.45 -19.73 16.66
N PHE A 187 7.41 -19.39 15.89
CA PHE A 187 7.20 -19.95 14.57
C PHE A 187 8.32 -19.50 13.62
N LYS A 188 9.11 -20.48 13.22
CA LYS A 188 10.12 -20.38 12.17
C LYS A 188 9.48 -20.93 10.89
N PRO A 189 9.22 -20.10 9.86
CA PRO A 189 8.76 -20.63 8.58
C PRO A 189 9.81 -21.62 8.10
N LEU A 190 9.44 -22.88 7.83
CA LEU A 190 10.33 -23.82 7.17
C LEU A 190 10.71 -23.16 5.84
N ALA A 191 11.92 -22.58 5.76
CA ALA A 191 12.47 -22.15 4.49
C ALA A 191 12.69 -23.45 3.76
N GLY A 192 11.76 -23.78 2.86
CA GLY A 192 11.52 -25.12 2.32
C GLY A 192 12.68 -26.05 2.61
N GLU A 193 12.51 -26.92 3.61
CA GLU A 193 13.34 -28.11 3.67
C GLU A 193 13.23 -28.70 2.28
N ASP A 194 14.35 -28.76 1.56
CA ASP A 194 14.39 -29.46 0.29
C ASP A 194 13.90 -30.86 0.64
N ILE A 195 12.67 -31.18 0.24
CA ILE A 195 12.11 -32.52 0.33
C ILE A 195 13.18 -33.39 -0.32
N GLU A 196 13.74 -34.36 0.41
CA GLU A 196 14.59 -35.37 -0.19
C GLU A 196 13.75 -36.09 -1.23
N VAL A 197 13.86 -35.63 -2.46
CA VAL A 197 13.34 -36.32 -3.63
C VAL A 197 14.30 -37.48 -3.84
N ASP A 198 13.77 -38.68 -3.66
CA ASP A 198 14.38 -39.96 -4.02
C ASP A 198 15.39 -39.81 -5.17
N THR A 199 16.65 -40.14 -4.88
CA THR A 199 17.83 -39.96 -5.73
C THR A 199 17.79 -40.77 -7.02
N SER A 200 16.70 -41.49 -7.30
CA SER A 200 16.45 -42.14 -8.59
C SER A 200 15.90 -41.21 -9.69
N ARG A 201 15.53 -39.96 -9.39
CA ARG A 201 15.14 -38.96 -10.41
C ARG A 201 15.68 -37.56 -10.11
N THR A 202 16.91 -37.32 -10.56
CA THR A 202 17.66 -36.07 -10.48
C THR A 202 16.88 -34.87 -11.06
N ILE A 203 16.44 -33.92 -10.22
CA ILE A 203 16.09 -32.57 -10.65
C ILE A 203 16.92 -31.58 -9.83
N GLU A 204 18.00 -31.07 -10.43
CA GLU A 204 18.77 -29.97 -9.86
C GLU A 204 18.08 -28.62 -10.13
N LYS A 205 18.11 -27.72 -9.14
CA LYS A 205 17.83 -26.29 -9.38
C LYS A 205 18.91 -25.71 -10.30
N LEU A 206 18.62 -25.65 -11.60
CA LEU A 206 19.43 -24.92 -12.56
C LEU A 206 19.39 -23.42 -12.22
N SER A 207 20.53 -22.88 -11.77
CA SER A 207 20.81 -21.46 -11.95
C SER A 207 20.57 -21.13 -13.42
N LYS A 208 19.94 -19.98 -13.72
CA LYS A 208 19.67 -19.55 -15.11
C LYS A 208 20.99 -19.27 -15.83
N LYS A 209 21.72 -20.31 -16.23
CA LYS A 209 22.69 -20.23 -17.33
C LYS A 209 21.91 -19.69 -18.52
N ALA A 210 22.43 -18.67 -19.17
CA ALA A 210 21.85 -18.14 -20.40
C ALA A 210 21.66 -19.32 -21.37
N ARG A 211 20.40 -19.59 -21.75
CA ARG A 211 20.08 -20.69 -22.67
C ARG A 211 20.85 -20.45 -23.97
N VAL A 212 21.79 -21.34 -24.28
CA VAL A 212 22.55 -21.29 -25.52
C VAL A 212 21.65 -21.83 -26.63
N TYR A 213 21.18 -20.94 -27.50
CA TYR A 213 20.35 -21.32 -28.64
C TYR A 213 21.19 -21.96 -29.74
N THR A 214 20.74 -23.11 -30.23
CA THR A 214 21.32 -23.80 -31.38
C THR A 214 21.11 -23.01 -32.68
N GLN A 215 21.91 -23.31 -33.70
CA GLN A 215 21.76 -22.68 -35.02
C GLN A 215 20.42 -23.02 -35.67
N ALA A 216 19.89 -24.22 -35.42
CA ALA A 216 18.57 -24.65 -35.91
C ALA A 216 17.42 -23.86 -35.27
N GLU A 217 17.47 -23.62 -33.95
CA GLU A 217 16.45 -22.79 -33.26
C GLU A 217 16.48 -21.34 -33.75
N LYS A 218 17.67 -20.80 -34.00
CA LYS A 218 17.84 -19.47 -34.62
C LYS A 218 17.26 -19.43 -36.04
N GLN A 219 17.55 -20.44 -36.87
CA GLN A 219 16.99 -20.56 -38.21
C GLN A 219 15.46 -20.63 -38.18
N SER A 220 14.86 -21.48 -37.33
CA SER A 220 13.40 -21.58 -37.22
C SER A 220 12.76 -20.26 -36.78
N PHE A 221 13.39 -19.55 -35.84
CA PHE A 221 12.91 -18.23 -35.43
C PHE A 221 12.97 -17.21 -36.57
N TYR A 222 14.04 -17.22 -37.37
CA TYR A 222 14.18 -16.35 -38.55
C TYR A 222 13.12 -16.66 -39.62
N SER A 223 12.93 -17.94 -39.92
CA SER A 223 11.89 -18.45 -40.82
C SER A 223 10.48 -18.03 -40.39
N GLN A 224 10.19 -18.05 -39.08
CA GLN A 224 8.93 -17.58 -38.52
C GLN A 224 8.73 -16.06 -38.63
N LEU A 225 9.81 -15.27 -38.50
CA LEU A 225 9.74 -13.82 -38.73
C LEU A 225 9.47 -13.49 -40.22
N LYS A 226 10.06 -14.24 -41.15
CA LYS A 226 9.78 -14.11 -42.60
C LYS A 226 8.34 -14.48 -42.93
N TYR A 227 7.79 -15.52 -42.31
CA TYR A 227 6.37 -15.84 -42.43
C TYR A 227 5.46 -14.72 -41.91
N TYR A 228 5.80 -14.12 -40.76
CA TYR A 228 5.07 -12.96 -40.25
C TYR A 228 5.16 -11.73 -41.17
N GLN A 229 6.32 -11.50 -41.78
CA GLN A 229 6.51 -10.46 -42.79
C GLN A 229 5.59 -10.67 -43.99
N ASN A 230 5.50 -11.90 -44.51
CA ASN A 230 4.62 -12.25 -45.61
C ASN A 230 3.13 -12.10 -45.25
N GLN A 231 2.72 -12.55 -44.06
CA GLN A 231 1.35 -12.37 -43.56
C GLN A 231 0.97 -10.89 -43.41
N ARG A 232 1.91 -10.05 -43.00
CA ARG A 232 1.70 -8.60 -42.86
C ARG A 232 1.63 -7.91 -44.22
N ALA A 233 2.45 -8.36 -45.18
CA ALA A 233 2.40 -7.89 -46.56
C ALA A 233 1.05 -8.20 -47.23
N SER A 234 0.49 -9.40 -47.03
CA SER A 234 -0.85 -9.73 -47.56
C SER A 234 -1.97 -8.90 -46.93
N GLN A 235 -1.79 -8.45 -45.69
CA GLN A 235 -2.71 -7.53 -45.00
C GLN A 235 -2.49 -6.04 -45.35
N GLY A 236 -1.64 -5.74 -46.34
CA GLY A 236 -1.36 -4.37 -46.79
C GLY A 236 -0.43 -3.57 -45.86
N LYS A 237 0.20 -4.22 -44.87
CA LYS A 237 1.14 -3.58 -43.93
C LYS A 237 2.55 -4.14 -44.15
N ILE A 238 3.29 -3.55 -45.08
CA ILE A 238 4.63 -4.00 -45.43
C ILE A 238 5.60 -3.78 -44.25
N LEU A 239 6.26 -4.86 -43.82
CA LEU A 239 7.34 -4.81 -42.84
C LEU A 239 8.69 -4.81 -43.58
N SER A 240 9.60 -3.93 -43.19
CA SER A 240 10.93 -3.85 -43.78
C SER A 240 11.82 -5.01 -43.31
N ASP A 241 12.79 -5.40 -44.15
CA ASP A 241 13.80 -6.41 -43.76
C ASP A 241 14.65 -5.97 -42.56
N GLY A 242 14.83 -4.66 -42.40
CA GLY A 242 15.45 -4.08 -41.21
C GLY A 242 14.68 -4.40 -39.92
N TRP A 243 13.35 -4.46 -39.97
CA TRP A 243 12.53 -4.84 -38.82
C TRP A 243 12.76 -6.31 -38.44
N VAL A 244 12.85 -7.21 -39.42
CA VAL A 244 13.14 -8.64 -39.22
C VAL A 244 14.52 -8.80 -38.57
N GLY A 245 15.54 -8.14 -39.12
CA GLY A 245 16.91 -8.17 -38.59
C GLY A 245 17.01 -7.64 -37.16
N ASN A 246 16.36 -6.52 -36.86
CA ASN A 246 16.39 -5.94 -35.50
C ASN A 246 15.62 -6.81 -34.50
N THR A 247 14.50 -7.40 -34.89
CA THR A 247 13.72 -8.31 -34.03
C THR A 247 14.47 -9.61 -33.73
N PHE A 248 15.24 -10.11 -34.69
CA PHE A 248 16.13 -11.24 -34.47
C PHE A 248 17.27 -10.89 -33.51
N LYS A 249 17.88 -9.72 -33.66
CA LYS A 249 18.92 -9.20 -32.75
C LYS A 249 18.40 -9.02 -31.32
N ASP A 250 17.19 -8.52 -31.13
CA ASP A 250 16.62 -8.32 -29.78
C ASP A 250 16.49 -9.65 -29.01
N LYS A 251 16.27 -10.77 -29.71
CA LYS A 251 16.14 -12.09 -29.08
C LYS A 251 17.49 -12.79 -28.86
N PHE A 252 18.41 -12.69 -29.82
CA PHE A 252 19.64 -13.49 -29.83
C PHE A 252 20.95 -12.69 -29.72
N GLY A 253 20.88 -11.36 -29.66
CA GLY A 253 22.03 -10.45 -29.60
C GLY A 253 22.83 -10.31 -30.90
N VAL A 254 22.61 -11.17 -31.89
CA VAL A 254 23.33 -11.21 -33.17
C VAL A 254 22.38 -10.95 -34.35
N TYR A 255 22.89 -10.41 -35.46
CA TYR A 255 22.10 -10.26 -36.69
C TYR A 255 21.99 -11.60 -37.44
N PRO A 256 20.88 -11.82 -38.17
CA PRO A 256 20.73 -13.02 -38.98
C PRO A 256 21.62 -12.93 -40.23
N ARG A 257 22.81 -13.55 -40.19
CA ARG A 257 23.70 -13.71 -41.35
C ARG A 257 23.76 -15.19 -41.74
N GLY A 258 23.56 -15.50 -43.03
CA GLY A 258 23.68 -16.87 -43.55
C GLY A 258 22.53 -17.81 -43.17
N PHE A 259 21.35 -17.27 -42.84
CA PHE A 259 20.13 -18.07 -42.63
C PHE A 259 19.30 -18.13 -43.92
N HIS A 260 18.56 -19.22 -44.12
CA HIS A 260 17.71 -19.42 -45.31
C HIS A 260 16.38 -18.69 -45.19
N ASP A 261 15.92 -18.06 -46.28
CA ASP A 261 14.67 -17.32 -46.38
C ASP A 261 13.46 -18.23 -46.66
N ILE A 262 13.26 -19.24 -45.81
CA ILE A 262 12.13 -20.18 -45.94
C ILE A 262 11.08 -19.81 -44.89
N PRO A 263 9.89 -19.32 -45.27
CA PRO A 263 8.83 -18.98 -44.31
C PRO A 263 8.29 -20.21 -43.57
N GLN A 264 8.15 -20.12 -42.24
CA GLN A 264 7.59 -21.17 -41.40
C GLN A 264 6.47 -20.62 -40.50
N GLU A 265 5.42 -21.42 -40.24
CA GLU A 265 4.28 -21.01 -39.41
C GLU A 265 4.67 -20.58 -37.99
N LEU A 266 3.93 -19.61 -37.45
CA LEU A 266 4.21 -19.00 -36.16
C LEU A 266 3.84 -19.92 -34.99
N THR A 267 4.83 -20.19 -34.15
CA THR A 267 4.60 -20.81 -32.85
C THR A 267 4.05 -19.79 -31.83
N PRO A 268 3.32 -20.24 -30.78
CA PRO A 268 2.81 -19.36 -29.72
C PRO A 268 3.91 -18.52 -29.05
N GLU A 269 5.11 -19.08 -28.90
CA GLU A 269 6.27 -18.40 -28.31
C GLU A 269 6.71 -17.18 -29.13
N VAL A 270 6.83 -17.33 -30.46
CA VAL A 270 7.27 -16.25 -31.36
C VAL A 270 6.18 -15.19 -31.48
N ASN A 271 4.92 -15.60 -31.57
CA ASN A 271 3.78 -14.67 -31.57
C ASN A 271 3.74 -13.79 -30.32
N ASN A 272 3.92 -14.40 -29.14
CA ASN A 272 3.95 -13.67 -27.87
C ASN A 272 5.12 -12.69 -27.79
N PHE A 273 6.30 -13.08 -28.29
CA PHE A 273 7.46 -12.19 -28.37
C PHE A 273 7.20 -10.97 -29.27
N ILE A 274 6.59 -11.17 -30.44
CA ILE A 274 6.24 -10.07 -31.36
C ILE A 274 5.22 -9.13 -30.72
N LYS A 275 4.18 -9.67 -30.07
CA LYS A 275 3.17 -8.88 -29.34
C LYS A 275 3.80 -8.04 -28.23
N HIS A 276 4.68 -8.64 -27.42
CA HIS A 276 5.42 -7.92 -26.38
C HIS A 276 6.17 -6.71 -26.95
N LYS A 277 6.88 -6.88 -28.07
CA LYS A 277 7.61 -5.80 -28.74
C LYS A 277 6.70 -4.66 -29.23
N GLN A 278 5.54 -4.99 -29.78
CA GLN A 278 4.57 -3.99 -30.23
C GLN A 278 3.98 -3.16 -29.08
N ILE A 279 3.67 -3.82 -27.96
CA ILE A 279 3.18 -3.15 -26.75
C ILE A 279 4.25 -2.22 -26.18
N ALA A 280 5.51 -2.67 -26.11
CA ALA A 280 6.62 -1.86 -25.65
C ALA A 280 6.81 -0.60 -26.51
N TRP A 281 6.74 -0.74 -27.84
CA TRP A 281 6.83 0.39 -28.77
C TRP A 281 5.67 1.38 -28.62
N ALA A 282 4.42 0.89 -28.48
CA ALA A 282 3.26 1.75 -28.27
C ALA A 282 3.34 2.55 -26.95
N LYS A 283 3.83 1.92 -25.87
CA LYS A 283 4.08 2.61 -24.60
C LYS A 283 5.17 3.66 -24.71
N SER A 284 6.25 3.36 -25.43
CA SER A 284 7.33 4.32 -25.66
C SER A 284 6.83 5.56 -26.39
N ARG A 285 5.98 5.42 -27.42
CA ARG A 285 5.41 6.54 -28.16
C ARG A 285 4.52 7.44 -27.31
N LYS A 286 3.61 6.85 -26.51
CA LYS A 286 2.75 7.62 -25.60
C LYS A 286 3.57 8.44 -24.59
N LYS A 287 4.68 7.88 -24.12
CA LYS A 287 5.59 8.59 -23.21
C LYS A 287 6.27 9.78 -23.90
N THR A 288 6.67 9.63 -25.16
CA THR A 288 7.26 10.72 -25.95
C THR A 288 6.23 11.80 -26.30
N GLU A 289 5.00 11.43 -26.64
CA GLU A 289 3.90 12.38 -26.91
C GLU A 289 3.51 13.18 -25.66
N GLN A 290 3.53 12.56 -24.47
CA GLN A 290 3.28 13.25 -23.19
C GLN A 290 4.44 14.15 -22.73
N ALA A 291 5.62 13.98 -23.30
CA ALA A 291 6.83 14.73 -22.94
C ALA A 291 7.09 15.95 -23.84
N GLN A 292 6.17 16.30 -24.75
CA GLN A 292 6.31 17.53 -25.54
C GLN A 292 6.20 18.76 -24.64
N PRO A 293 7.17 19.69 -24.68
CA PRO A 293 7.12 20.91 -23.87
C PRO A 293 5.95 21.81 -24.33
N PHE A 294 5.18 22.33 -23.36
CA PHE A 294 4.16 23.36 -23.60
C PHE A 294 4.80 24.58 -24.29
N SER A 295 4.13 25.19 -25.25
CA SER A 295 4.64 26.35 -26.00
C SER A 295 4.95 27.53 -25.07
N ASN A 296 5.89 28.41 -25.46
CA ASN A 296 6.29 29.57 -24.65
C ASN A 296 5.08 30.44 -24.22
N GLU A 297 4.10 30.62 -25.10
CA GLU A 297 2.86 31.37 -24.79
C GLU A 297 2.03 30.71 -23.67
N GLN A 298 1.96 29.37 -23.64
CA GLN A 298 1.25 28.63 -22.60
C GLN A 298 1.99 28.67 -21.26
N GLN A 299 3.32 28.82 -21.29
CA GLN A 299 4.13 29.00 -20.09
C GLN A 299 3.96 30.42 -19.53
N GLU A 300 4.03 31.45 -20.38
CA GLU A 300 3.81 32.86 -20.00
C GLU A 300 2.42 33.09 -19.40
N MET A 301 1.37 32.57 -20.03
CA MET A 301 0.00 32.68 -19.51
C MET A 301 -0.14 32.04 -18.11
N ARG A 302 0.55 30.92 -17.86
CA ARG A 302 0.55 30.28 -16.53
C ARG A 302 1.31 31.09 -15.49
N PHE A 303 2.39 31.76 -15.87
CA PHE A 303 3.13 32.67 -14.99
C PHE A 303 2.32 33.92 -14.64
N GLU A 304 1.58 34.48 -15.60
CA GLU A 304 0.71 35.64 -15.40
C GLU A 304 -0.41 35.32 -14.40
N ILE A 305 -1.09 34.17 -14.60
CA ILE A 305 -2.15 33.69 -13.70
C ILE A 305 -1.61 33.46 -12.29
N ALA A 306 -0.41 32.89 -12.16
CA ALA A 306 0.22 32.66 -10.87
C ALA A 306 0.56 33.99 -10.15
N ARG A 307 1.06 35.00 -10.88
CA ARG A 307 1.36 36.34 -10.32
C ARG A 307 0.11 37.05 -9.81
N ASN A 308 -0.98 37.00 -10.56
CA ASN A 308 -2.25 37.63 -10.16
C ASN A 308 -2.81 37.00 -8.89
N LYS A 309 -2.73 35.67 -8.77
CA LYS A 309 -3.19 34.94 -7.59
C LYS A 309 -2.38 35.29 -6.33
N VAL A 310 -1.07 35.51 -6.48
CA VAL A 310 -0.21 35.95 -5.37
C VAL A 310 -0.54 37.39 -4.94
N ARG A 311 -0.89 38.28 -5.88
CA ARG A 311 -1.36 39.64 -5.56
C ARG A 311 -2.66 39.63 -4.76
N GLU A 312 -3.67 38.87 -5.20
CA GLU A 312 -4.95 38.73 -4.48
C GLU A 312 -4.75 38.25 -3.04
N ILE A 313 -3.90 37.23 -2.83
CA ILE A 313 -3.61 36.71 -1.48
C ILE A 313 -2.96 37.78 -0.60
N ARG A 314 -2.09 38.63 -1.17
CA ARG A 314 -1.38 39.66 -0.42
C ARG A 314 -2.29 40.83 -0.02
N GLU A 315 -3.26 41.17 -0.87
CA GLU A 315 -4.30 42.16 -0.55
C GLU A 315 -5.26 41.65 0.54
N GLN A 316 -5.57 40.36 0.55
CA GLN A 316 -6.41 39.74 1.59
C GLN A 316 -5.73 39.67 2.97
N LEU A 317 -4.41 39.86 3.06
CA LEU A 317 -3.61 39.71 4.28
C LEU A 317 -3.06 41.03 4.85
N GLY A 318 -3.60 42.19 4.45
CA GLY A 318 -3.19 43.52 4.94
C GLY A 318 -3.52 43.83 6.41
N THR A 319 -2.54 43.61 7.29
CA THR A 319 -2.16 44.24 8.61
C THR A 319 -3.19 44.95 9.52
N PRO A 320 -3.25 44.60 10.84
CA PRO A 320 -3.81 45.45 11.90
C PRO A 320 -2.80 46.51 12.37
N SER A 321 -3.29 47.74 12.54
CA SER A 321 -2.59 48.89 13.10
C SER A 321 -2.35 48.72 14.61
N HIS A 322 -1.10 48.69 15.06
CA HIS A 322 -0.74 48.86 16.47
C HIS A 322 -0.40 50.34 16.74
N GLN A 323 -1.31 51.03 17.44
CA GLN A 323 -0.97 52.22 18.21
C GLN A 323 -0.16 51.78 19.43
N GLY A 324 1.06 52.30 19.57
CA GLY A 324 1.87 52.22 20.77
C GLY A 324 2.01 53.61 21.37
N GLU A 325 1.26 53.89 22.43
CA GLU A 325 1.51 55.02 23.33
C GLU A 325 2.74 54.70 24.19
N THR A 326 3.71 55.61 24.20
CA THR A 326 4.69 55.72 25.27
C THR A 326 4.79 57.17 25.73
N ARG A 327 4.50 57.34 27.02
CA ARG A 327 4.68 58.51 27.91
C ARG A 327 3.68 59.65 27.84
#